data_AF-A0A846DGW4-F1
#
_entry.id   AF-A0A846DGW4-F1
#
_cell.length_a   1.000
_cell.length_b   1.000
_cell.length_c   1.000
_cell.angle_alpha   90.00
_cell.angle_beta   90.00
_cell.angle_gamma   90.00
#
_symmetry.space_group_name_H-M   'P 1'
#
loop_
_entity.id
_entity.type
_entity.pdbx_description
1 polymer ?
#
loop_
_entity_poly.entity_id
_entity_poly.type
_entity_poly.pdbx_seq_one_letter_code
_entity_poly.pdbx_strand_id
1 'polypeptide(L)'
;MKFPKRRLGVISAIAIVVLMMITLVAAPANNKINSGSTYSRAPYGYGAWYAYMAKRGTPVQRWQKPFEDLANQTVAQGSVTLLRVTSWLTVE
;
A
#
# COMPACT_ATOMS: atom_id res chain seq x y z
N MET A 1 7.71 41.34 -23.42
CA MET A 1 6.35 41.22 -23.99
C MET A 1 5.32 41.47 -22.90
N LYS A 2 4.55 42.57 -22.95
CA LYS A 2 3.43 42.80 -22.02
C LYS A 2 2.21 42.05 -22.57
N PHE A 3 1.91 40.88 -22.01
CA PHE A 3 0.68 40.18 -22.39
C PHE A 3 -0.52 40.96 -21.85
N PRO A 4 -1.53 41.28 -22.68
CA PRO A 4 -2.72 41.94 -22.19
C PRO A 4 -3.39 41.04 -21.15
N LYS A 5 -3.81 41.61 -20.01
CA LYS A 5 -4.37 40.88 -18.84
C LYS A 5 -5.46 39.86 -19.23
N ARG A 6 -6.24 40.19 -20.26
CA ARG A 6 -7.28 39.33 -20.85
C ARG A 6 -6.72 38.07 -21.52
N ARG A 7 -5.62 38.16 -22.29
CA ARG A 7 -4.96 36.99 -22.89
C ARG A 7 -4.29 36.14 -21.81
N LEU A 8 -3.72 36.77 -20.79
CA LEU A 8 -3.14 36.05 -19.66
C LEU A 8 -4.20 35.21 -18.93
N GLY A 9 -5.38 35.78 -18.67
CA GLY A 9 -6.50 35.07 -18.03
C GLY A 9 -7.00 33.86 -18.83
N VAL A 10 -7.11 33.99 -20.16
CA VAL A 10 -7.50 32.87 -21.03
C VAL A 10 -6.47 31.75 -21.00
N ILE A 11 -5.18 32.09 -21.08
CA ILE A 11 -4.09 31.10 -21.03
C ILE A 11 -4.10 30.36 -19.68
N SER A 12 -4.27 31.07 -18.57
CA SER A 12 -4.37 30.46 -17.24
C SER A 12 -5.56 29.51 -17.13
N ALA A 13 -6.72 29.89 -17.66
CA ALA A 13 -7.90 29.03 -17.65
C ALA A 13 -7.68 27.74 -18.46
N ILE A 14 -7.07 27.84 -19.64
CA ILE A 14 -6.72 26.68 -20.46
C ILE A 14 -5.73 25.77 -19.73
N ALA A 15 -4.69 26.35 -19.10
CA ALA A 15 -3.71 25.58 -18.35
C ALA A 15 -4.35 24.77 -17.21
N ILE A 16 -5.33 25.34 -16.49
CA ILE A 16 -6.07 24.63 -15.43
C ILE A 16 -6.86 23.46 -15.99
N VAL A 17 -7.58 23.66 -17.09
CA VAL A 17 -8.37 22.59 -17.73
C VAL A 17 -7.47 21.44 -18.20
N VAL A 18 -6.33 21.78 -18.82
CA VAL A 18 -5.35 20.78 -19.26
C VAL A 18 -4.79 20.01 -18.06
N LEU A 19 -4.44 20.70 -16.98
CA LEU A 19 -3.99 20.06 -15.73
C LEU A 19 -5.03 19.08 -15.19
N MET A 20 -6.31 19.49 -15.10
CA MET A 20 -7.39 18.60 -14.65
C MET A 20 -7.50 17.36 -15.54
N MET A 21 -7.43 17.53 -16.86
CA MET A 21 -7.53 16.43 -17.82
C MET A 21 -6.34 15.45 -17.70
N ILE A 22 -5.12 15.98 -17.54
CA ILE A 22 -3.93 15.16 -17.29
C ILE A 22 -4.08 14.40 -15.97
N THR A 23 -4.54 15.05 -14.90
CA THR A 23 -4.74 14.38 -13.61
C THR A 23 -5.77 13.27 -13.71
N LEU A 24 -6.88 13.45 -14.42
CA LEU A 24 -7.92 12.42 -14.57
C LEU A 24 -7.42 11.15 -15.28
N VAL A 25 -6.55 11.30 -16.29
CA VAL A 25 -6.10 10.17 -17.11
C VAL A 25 -4.79 9.56 -16.60
N ALA A 26 -3.88 10.39 -16.10
CA ALA A 26 -2.53 9.97 -15.72
C ALA A 26 -2.34 9.82 -14.20
N ALA A 27 -3.34 10.16 -13.37
CA ALA A 27 -3.24 9.85 -11.95
C ALA A 27 -3.14 8.33 -11.75
N PRO A 28 -2.20 7.84 -10.94
CA PRO A 28 -2.12 6.43 -10.61
C PRO A 28 -3.38 6.00 -9.85
N ALA A 29 -4.32 5.37 -10.54
CA ALA A 29 -5.54 4.82 -9.93
C ALA A 29 -5.27 3.50 -9.19
N ASN A 30 -4.13 2.85 -9.46
CA ASN A 30 -3.78 1.56 -8.89
C ASN A 30 -3.20 1.73 -7.48
N ASN A 31 -4.10 1.80 -6.50
CA ASN A 31 -3.78 1.68 -5.09
C ASN A 31 -3.38 0.23 -4.77
N LYS A 32 -2.14 -0.16 -5.10
CA LYS A 32 -1.52 -1.40 -4.61
C LYS A 32 -1.15 -1.26 -3.12
N ILE A 33 -2.07 -0.73 -2.29
CA ILE A 33 -1.89 -0.48 -0.85
C ILE A 33 -1.44 -1.76 -0.13
N ASN A 34 -1.83 -2.93 -0.63
CA ASN A 34 -1.51 -4.21 -0.01
C ASN A 34 -0.22 -4.88 -0.53
N SER A 35 0.43 -4.36 -1.57
CA SER A 35 1.65 -4.97 -2.13
C SER A 35 2.88 -4.75 -1.23
N GLY A 36 2.85 -3.71 -0.39
CA GLY A 36 3.91 -3.41 0.58
C GLY A 36 3.76 -4.13 1.93
N SER A 37 2.66 -4.86 2.17
CA SER A 37 2.42 -5.49 3.46
C SER A 37 3.12 -6.84 3.57
N THR A 38 4.00 -6.97 4.55
CA THR A 38 4.64 -8.25 4.96
C THR A 38 3.63 -9.24 5.57
N TYR A 39 2.47 -8.75 5.98
CA TYR A 39 1.38 -9.53 6.57
C TYR A 39 0.26 -9.86 5.58
N SER A 40 0.37 -9.40 4.32
CA SER A 40 -0.58 -9.76 3.27
C SER A 40 -0.48 -11.26 2.94
N ARG A 41 -1.64 -11.89 2.68
CA ARG A 41 -1.75 -13.26 2.17
C ARG A 41 -1.89 -13.32 0.65
N ALA A 42 -1.80 -12.17 -0.03
CA ALA A 42 -1.88 -12.10 -1.48
C ALA A 42 -0.71 -12.88 -2.13
N PRO A 43 -0.88 -13.39 -3.37
CA PRO A 43 0.19 -14.07 -4.11
C PRO A 43 1.33 -13.13 -4.56
N TYR A 44 1.29 -11.86 -4.16
CA TYR A 44 2.28 -10.83 -4.49
C TYR A 44 2.66 -10.01 -3.24
N GLY A 45 3.73 -9.23 -3.34
CA GLY A 45 4.23 -8.38 -2.26
C GLY A 45 5.23 -9.07 -1.34
N TYR A 46 5.61 -8.41 -0.25
CA TYR A 46 6.69 -8.89 0.63
C TYR A 46 6.37 -10.25 1.25
N GLY A 47 5.12 -10.53 1.64
CA GLY A 47 4.72 -11.84 2.18
C GLY A 47 4.99 -12.99 1.21
N ALA A 48 4.67 -12.82 -0.07
CA ALA A 48 4.95 -13.80 -1.12
C ALA A 48 6.45 -13.99 -1.37
N TRP A 49 7.22 -12.91 -1.37
CA TRP A 49 8.68 -12.96 -1.47
C TRP A 49 9.31 -13.74 -0.30
N TYR A 50 8.87 -13.48 0.95
CA TYR A 50 9.33 -14.23 2.11
C TYR A 50 9.01 -15.73 2.00
N ALA A 51 7.80 -16.09 1.59
CA ALA A 51 7.40 -17.48 1.39
C ALA A 51 8.24 -18.18 0.31
N TYR A 52 8.56 -17.46 -0.77
CA TYR A 52 9.42 -17.94 -1.84
C TYR A 52 10.87 -18.18 -1.36
N MET A 53 11.45 -17.25 -0.61
CA MET A 53 12.82 -17.40 -0.08
C MET A 53 12.91 -18.54 0.94
N ALA A 54 11.89 -18.68 1.80
CA ALA A 54 11.81 -19.76 2.77
C ALA A 54 11.78 -21.14 2.08
N LYS A 55 11.02 -21.30 0.98
CA LYS A 55 11.00 -22.54 0.18
C LYS A 55 12.37 -22.90 -0.43
N ARG A 56 13.23 -21.92 -0.68
CA ARG A 56 14.57 -22.12 -1.24
C ARG A 56 15.64 -22.36 -0.16
N GLY A 57 15.23 -22.46 1.11
CA GLY A 57 16.15 -22.65 2.23
C GLY A 57 17.02 -21.43 2.52
N THR A 58 16.67 -20.24 2.00
CA THR A 58 17.37 -19.02 2.39
C THR A 58 16.85 -18.57 3.76
N PRO A 59 17.71 -18.45 4.79
CA PRO A 59 17.29 -18.09 6.13
C PRO A 59 16.97 -16.59 6.19
N VAL A 60 15.77 -16.21 5.76
CA VAL A 60 15.29 -14.83 5.91
C VAL A 60 14.62 -14.72 7.27
N GLN A 61 15.27 -14.02 8.20
CA GLN A 61 14.73 -13.79 9.53
C GLN A 61 13.61 -12.75 9.48
N ARG A 62 12.44 -13.10 10.01
CA ARG A 62 11.32 -12.18 10.18
C ARG A 62 11.32 -11.68 11.61
N TRP A 63 11.28 -10.36 11.76
CA TRP A 63 10.97 -9.73 13.05
C TRP A 63 9.47 -9.90 13.30
N GLN A 64 9.09 -11.08 13.77
CA GLN A 64 7.73 -11.41 14.19
C GLN A 64 7.77 -11.92 15.62
N LYS A 65 6.84 -11.47 16.45
CA LYS A 65 6.60 -12.12 17.74
C LYS A 65 5.93 -13.47 17.47
N PRO A 66 6.45 -14.60 17.98
CA PRO A 66 5.80 -15.90 17.88
C PRO A 66 4.36 -15.85 18.38
N PHE A 67 3.46 -16.58 17.72
CA PHE A 67 2.06 -16.63 18.16
C PHE A 67 1.92 -17.40 19.48
N GLU A 68 2.81 -18.36 19.70
CA GLU A 68 2.90 -19.18 20.92
C GLU A 68 3.14 -18.28 22.14
N ASP A 69 3.94 -17.23 22.00
CA ASP A 69 4.17 -16.22 23.05
C ASP A 69 2.90 -15.40 23.37
N LEU A 70 1.97 -15.30 22.42
CA LEU A 70 0.64 -14.68 22.60
C LEU A 70 -0.37 -15.68 23.17
N ALA A 71 -0.38 -16.92 22.66
CA ALA A 71 -1.33 -17.97 23.05
C ALA A 71 -1.11 -18.47 24.48
N ASN A 72 0.14 -18.46 24.95
CA ASN A 72 0.51 -18.90 26.29
C ASN A 72 0.35 -17.79 27.36
N GLN A 73 -0.13 -16.59 26.99
CA GLN A 73 -0.54 -15.56 27.95
C GLN A 73 -1.89 -15.95 28.57
N THR A 74 -1.84 -16.83 29.56
CA THR A 74 -3.01 -17.33 30.31
C THR A 74 -3.59 -16.32 31.29
N VAL A 75 -2.86 -15.24 31.58
CA VAL A 75 -3.31 -14.10 32.38
C VAL A 75 -2.86 -12.85 31.66
N ALA A 76 -3.81 -12.06 31.16
CA ALA A 76 -3.54 -10.78 30.52
C ALA A 76 -2.81 -9.84 31.50
N GLN A 77 -1.48 -9.82 31.47
CA GLN A 77 -0.66 -8.83 32.19
C GLN A 77 -0.72 -7.44 31.53
N GLY A 78 -1.70 -7.23 30.65
CA GLY A 78 -2.02 -5.98 29.97
C GLY A 78 -3.04 -6.23 28.87
N SER A 79 -3.86 -5.22 28.59
CA SER A 79 -4.77 -5.23 27.45
C SER A 79 -3.93 -5.27 26.16
N VAL A 80 -4.11 -6.30 25.32
CA VAL A 80 -3.42 -6.39 24.02
C VAL A 80 -4.38 -6.00 22.90
N THR A 81 -4.01 -4.99 22.11
CA THR A 81 -4.76 -4.60 20.91
C THR A 81 -4.31 -5.45 19.73
N LEU A 82 -5.24 -6.20 19.14
CA LEU A 82 -4.99 -6.98 17.93
C LEU A 82 -5.36 -6.17 16.68
N LEU A 83 -4.45 -6.15 15.70
CA LEU A 83 -4.75 -5.60 14.37
C LEU A 83 -5.25 -6.72 13.46
N ARG A 84 -6.51 -6.63 13.03
CA ARG A 84 -7.05 -7.51 11.99
C ARG A 84 -6.58 -7.01 10.62
N VAL A 85 -5.70 -7.77 9.97
CA VAL A 85 -5.32 -7.51 8.58
C VAL A 85 -6.32 -8.23 7.67
N THR A 86 -7.18 -7.48 6.97
CA THR A 86 -8.10 -8.05 5.97
C THR A 86 -7.37 -8.25 4.65
N SER A 87 -7.23 -9.49 4.20
CA SER A 87 -6.78 -9.80 2.84
C SER A 87 -7.99 -10.16 1.99
N TRP A 88 -8.41 -9.26 1.10
CA TRP A 88 -9.29 -9.61 -0.02
C TRP A 88 -8.47 -10.43 -1.01
N LEU A 89 -8.59 -11.75 -0.90
CA LEU A 89 -8.15 -12.68 -1.92
C LEU A 89 -9.28 -12.75 -2.95
N THR A 90 -9.14 -12.04 -4.07
CA THR A 90 -9.89 -12.40 -5.27
C THR A 90 -9.23 -13.66 -5.81
N VAL A 91 -9.81 -14.81 -5.51
CA VAL A 91 -9.48 -16.07 -6.17
C VAL A 91 -10.31 -16.06 -7.45
N GLU A 92 -9.67 -15.80 -8.59
CA GLU A 92 -10.17 -16.28 -9.89
C GLU A 92 -9.60 -17.67 -10.16
#